data_AF-A0A957XV83-F1
#
_entry.id   AF-A0A957XV83-F1
#
_cell.length_a   1.000
_cell.length_b   1.000
_cell.length_c   1.000
_cell.angle_alpha   90.00
_cell.angle_beta   90.00
_cell.angle_gamma   90.00
#
_symmetry.space_group_name_H-M   'P 1'
#
loop_
_entity.id
_entity.type
_entity.pdbx_description
1 polymer ?
#
loop_
_entity_poly.entity_id
_entity_poly.type
_entity_poly.pdbx_seq_one_letter_code
_entity_poly.pdbx_strand_id
1 'polypeptide(L)'
;MNEGVTKHLLATKLYIPSTRLGLVSRPRLVERLHRSLGCKLTLISAPAGFGKTTLIADFGKRIAESPNQYSAFQNPQLCWLSLDEGDGDLIRFLTYLIAALQNVVADIGSDTLGMLQSPQTPAAETLLTALINEIAIAPQHIILVLDDYHLVDAKPIDDALTFL
;
A
#
# COMPACT_ATOMS: atom_id res chain seq x y z
N MET A 1 -0.34 8.56 20.66
CA MET A 1 -1.45 7.70 21.13
C MET A 1 -2.63 7.89 20.18
N ASN A 2 -2.63 7.20 19.04
CA ASN A 2 -3.73 7.21 18.05
C ASN A 2 -4.36 5.79 17.97
N GLU A 3 -4.55 5.14 19.12
CA GLU A 3 -5.01 3.74 19.21
C GLU A 3 -6.51 3.53 18.91
N GLY A 4 -7.31 4.60 18.80
CA GLY A 4 -8.76 4.49 18.69
C GLY A 4 -9.28 4.04 17.32
N VAL A 5 -8.68 4.52 16.23
CA VAL A 5 -9.20 4.32 14.87
C VAL A 5 -8.66 3.04 14.22
N THR A 6 -7.41 2.69 14.47
CA THR A 6 -6.80 1.44 13.98
C THR A 6 -7.44 0.19 14.60
N LYS A 7 -8.08 0.31 15.78
CA LYS A 7 -8.72 -0.80 16.49
C LYS A 7 -9.93 -1.42 15.75
N HIS A 8 -10.50 -0.71 14.79
CA HIS A 8 -11.64 -1.17 13.97
C HIS A 8 -11.24 -1.55 12.54
N LEU A 9 -9.95 -1.60 12.24
CA LEU A 9 -9.45 -2.04 10.94
C LEU A 9 -9.32 -3.56 10.89
N LEU A 10 -9.64 -4.13 9.74
CA LEU A 10 -9.37 -5.53 9.46
C LEU A 10 -7.88 -5.72 9.21
N ALA A 11 -7.17 -6.18 10.23
CA ALA A 11 -5.72 -6.37 10.19
C ALA A 11 -5.25 -7.21 8.99
N THR A 12 -6.04 -8.21 8.57
CA THR A 12 -5.70 -9.07 7.42
C THR A 12 -5.57 -8.31 6.10
N LYS A 13 -6.17 -7.12 5.96
CA LYS A 13 -5.99 -6.26 4.79
C LYS A 13 -4.59 -5.64 4.71
N LEU A 14 -3.87 -5.58 5.82
CA LEU A 14 -2.62 -4.84 5.97
C LEU A 14 -1.36 -5.71 5.84
N TYR A 15 -1.53 -7.02 5.64
CA TYR A 15 -0.43 -7.99 5.60
C TYR A 15 -0.33 -8.69 4.26
N ILE A 16 0.92 -8.92 3.84
CA ILE A 16 1.24 -9.75 2.68
C ILE A 16 0.69 -11.16 2.93
N PRO A 17 -0.15 -11.70 2.03
CA PRO A 17 -0.66 -13.07 2.17
C PRO A 17 0.49 -14.08 2.23
N SER A 18 0.40 -15.05 3.14
CA SER A 18 1.40 -16.11 3.27
C SER A 18 1.51 -16.92 1.98
N THR A 19 2.74 -17.08 1.49
CA THR A 19 3.02 -17.94 0.33
C THR A 19 2.91 -19.41 0.74
N ARG A 20 2.21 -20.22 -0.06
CA ARG A 20 2.02 -21.66 0.23
C ARG A 20 3.31 -22.44 0.00
N LEU A 21 3.51 -23.51 0.77
CA LEU A 21 4.50 -24.55 0.48
C LEU A 21 4.22 -25.13 -0.91
N GLY A 22 5.22 -25.17 -1.79
CA GLY A 22 5.07 -25.61 -3.18
C GLY A 22 4.78 -24.50 -4.19
N LEU A 23 5.02 -23.22 -3.83
CA LEU A 23 4.94 -22.12 -4.79
C LEU A 23 5.85 -22.38 -6.00
N VAL A 24 5.27 -22.39 -7.19
CA VAL A 24 6.04 -22.45 -8.45
C VAL A 24 6.76 -21.11 -8.64
N SER A 25 8.08 -21.13 -8.61
CA SER A 25 8.89 -19.93 -8.82
C SER A 25 8.66 -19.33 -10.21
N ARG A 26 8.46 -18.02 -10.28
CA ARG A 26 8.24 -17.27 -11.53
C ARG A 26 9.30 -16.16 -11.69
N PRO A 27 10.60 -16.50 -11.80
CA PRO A 27 11.68 -15.52 -11.76
C PRO A 27 11.58 -14.48 -12.88
N ARG A 28 11.08 -14.86 -14.07
CA ARG A 28 10.87 -13.93 -15.19
C ARG A 28 9.82 -12.84 -14.90
N LEU A 29 8.78 -13.16 -14.12
CA LEU A 29 7.74 -12.18 -13.76
C LEU A 29 8.22 -11.30 -12.61
N VAL A 30 8.93 -11.88 -11.65
CA VAL A 30 9.59 -11.15 -10.56
C VAL A 30 10.57 -10.12 -11.12
N GLU A 31 11.38 -10.52 -12.11
CA GLU A 31 12.32 -9.62 -12.79
C GLU A 31 11.60 -8.51 -13.57
N ARG A 32 10.44 -8.78 -14.17
CA ARG A 32 9.63 -7.75 -14.82
C ARG A 32 9.07 -6.74 -13.82
N LEU A 33 8.62 -7.21 -12.65
CA LEU A 33 8.17 -6.35 -11.56
C LEU A 33 9.30 -5.50 -10.99
N HIS A 34 10.47 -6.10 -10.82
CA HIS A 34 11.66 -5.40 -10.39
C HIS A 34 11.98 -4.21 -11.29
N ARG A 35 11.97 -4.43 -12.62
CA ARG A 35 12.22 -3.37 -13.60
C ARG A 35 11.15 -2.29 -13.62
N SER A 36 9.91 -2.62 -13.24
CA SER A 36 8.81 -1.64 -13.23
C SER A 36 8.82 -0.75 -11.99
N LEU A 37 9.64 -1.05 -10.97
CA LEU A 37 9.83 -0.17 -9.81
C LEU A 37 10.43 1.21 -10.15
N GLY A 38 10.98 1.38 -11.37
CA GLY A 38 11.38 2.70 -11.86
C GLY A 38 10.21 3.61 -12.28
N CYS A 39 8.99 3.08 -12.34
CA CYS A 39 7.78 3.83 -12.67
C CYS A 39 7.06 4.28 -11.39
N LYS A 40 6.37 5.42 -11.45
CA LYS A 40 5.53 5.92 -10.34
C LYS A 40 4.37 4.96 -10.00
N LEU A 41 3.84 4.26 -11.00
CA LEU A 41 2.74 3.31 -10.86
C LEU A 41 2.98 2.09 -11.76
N THR A 42 2.80 0.89 -11.19
CA THR A 42 2.82 -0.38 -11.93
C THR A 42 1.44 -1.04 -11.82
N LEU A 43 0.76 -1.24 -12.94
CA LEU A 43 -0.50 -2.00 -12.99
C LEU A 43 -0.23 -3.47 -13.33
N ILE A 44 -0.68 -4.38 -12.46
CA ILE A 44 -0.68 -5.82 -12.72
C ILE A 44 -2.11 -6.27 -13.00
N SER A 45 -2.40 -6.57 -14.27
CA SER A 45 -3.72 -7.05 -14.69
C SER A 45 -3.64 -8.47 -15.25
N ALA A 46 -4.53 -9.33 -14.76
CA ALA A 46 -4.74 -10.71 -15.19
C ALA A 46 -6.09 -11.21 -14.62
N PRO A 47 -6.74 -12.22 -15.22
CA PRO A 47 -7.97 -12.78 -14.69
C PRO A 47 -7.81 -13.35 -13.27
N ALA A 48 -8.92 -13.61 -12.59
CA ALA A 48 -8.92 -14.28 -11.28
C ALA A 48 -8.20 -15.64 -11.37
N GLY A 49 -7.45 -16.00 -10.33
CA GLY A 49 -6.72 -17.27 -10.27
C GLY A 49 -5.38 -17.33 -11.03
N PHE A 50 -4.99 -16.29 -11.78
CA PHE A 50 -3.70 -16.28 -12.51
C PHE A 50 -2.46 -16.04 -11.63
N GLY A 51 -2.66 -15.81 -10.33
CA GLY A 51 -1.59 -15.67 -9.34
C GLY A 51 -1.01 -14.26 -9.22
N LYS A 52 -1.80 -13.19 -9.44
CA LYS A 52 -1.39 -11.78 -9.25
C LYS A 52 -0.88 -11.53 -7.83
N THR A 53 -1.74 -11.72 -6.84
CA THR A 53 -1.43 -11.62 -5.41
C THR A 53 -0.24 -12.50 -5.03
N THR A 54 -0.19 -13.73 -5.56
CA THR A 54 0.91 -14.67 -5.31
C THR A 54 2.25 -14.17 -5.85
N LEU A 55 2.26 -13.57 -7.04
CA LEU A 55 3.46 -12.99 -7.64
C LEU A 55 3.98 -11.82 -6.81
N ILE A 56 3.09 -10.92 -6.37
CA ILE A 56 3.49 -9.77 -5.54
C ILE A 56 3.95 -10.23 -4.15
N ALA A 57 3.30 -11.24 -3.56
CA ALA A 57 3.73 -11.81 -2.28
C ALA A 57 5.11 -12.48 -2.36
N ASP A 58 5.42 -13.22 -3.43
CA ASP A 58 6.77 -13.76 -3.69
C ASP A 58 7.78 -12.63 -3.84
N PHE A 59 7.41 -11.55 -4.55
CA PHE A 59 8.26 -10.39 -4.72
C PHE A 59 8.57 -9.68 -3.40
N GLY A 60 7.57 -9.43 -2.55
CA GLY A 60 7.75 -8.82 -1.23
C GLY A 60 8.62 -9.67 -0.31
N LYS A 61 8.47 -10.99 -0.33
CA LYS A 61 9.36 -11.90 0.39
C LYS A 61 10.82 -11.75 -0.06
N ARG A 62 11.07 -11.69 -1.36
CA ARG A 62 12.44 -11.50 -1.92
C ARG A 62 13.03 -10.16 -1.55
N ILE A 63 12.23 -9.10 -1.53
CA ILE A 63 12.66 -7.78 -1.05
C ILE A 63 13.07 -7.87 0.43
N ALA A 64 12.28 -8.53 1.28
CA ALA A 64 12.61 -8.68 2.69
C ALA A 64 13.87 -9.53 2.93
N GLU A 65 14.07 -10.59 2.16
CA GLU A 65 15.24 -11.48 2.27
C GLU A 65 16.53 -10.85 1.71
N SER A 66 16.42 -10.07 0.62
CA SER A 66 17.55 -9.46 -0.09
C SER A 66 17.24 -8.02 -0.54
N PRO A 67 17.15 -7.03 0.38
CA PRO A 67 16.68 -5.67 0.08
C PRO A 67 17.50 -4.94 -1.00
N ASN A 68 18.82 -5.16 -1.00
CA ASN A 68 19.76 -4.50 -1.91
C ASN A 68 19.92 -5.23 -3.25
N GLN A 69 19.32 -6.41 -3.43
CA GLN A 69 19.42 -7.18 -4.67
C GLN A 69 18.32 -6.81 -5.68
N TYR A 70 17.17 -6.36 -5.16
CA TYR A 70 15.94 -6.13 -5.94
C TYR A 70 15.49 -4.67 -5.91
N SER A 71 16.43 -3.73 -5.80
CA SER A 71 16.04 -2.33 -5.77
C SER A 71 17.19 -1.40 -6.15
N ALA A 72 16.89 -0.39 -6.96
CA ALA A 72 17.76 0.78 -7.12
C ALA A 72 17.78 1.65 -5.84
N PHE A 73 16.84 1.40 -4.94
CA PHE A 73 16.64 2.12 -3.70
C PHE A 73 17.30 1.40 -2.53
N GLN A 74 17.91 2.15 -1.61
CA GLN A 74 18.46 1.58 -0.38
C GLN A 74 17.33 1.15 0.56
N ASN A 75 17.39 -0.10 1.03
CA ASN A 75 16.49 -0.66 2.03
C ASN A 75 14.96 -0.45 1.75
N PRO A 76 14.45 -0.87 0.58
CA PRO A 76 13.03 -0.73 0.27
C PRO A 76 12.16 -1.49 1.27
N GLN A 77 11.02 -0.91 1.64
CA GLN A 77 10.01 -1.53 2.48
C GLN A 77 8.72 -1.71 1.68
N LEU A 78 8.18 -2.92 1.65
CA LEU A 78 6.91 -3.19 0.99
C LEU A 78 5.78 -3.10 2.02
N CYS A 79 4.82 -2.21 1.77
CA CYS A 79 3.56 -2.15 2.51
C CYS A 79 2.41 -2.68 1.65
N TRP A 80 1.40 -3.23 2.31
CA TRP A 80 0.31 -3.95 1.66
C TRP A 80 -1.04 -3.43 2.13
N LEU A 81 -1.95 -3.18 1.17
CA LEU A 81 -3.34 -2.90 1.41
C LEU A 81 -4.21 -3.71 0.44
N SER A 82 -4.93 -4.70 0.95
CA SER A 82 -6.01 -5.37 0.22
C SER A 82 -7.29 -4.55 0.32
N LEU A 83 -7.89 -4.28 -0.83
CA LEU A 83 -9.10 -3.49 -0.94
C LEU A 83 -10.33 -4.39 -1.15
N ASP A 84 -11.48 -3.95 -0.66
CA ASP A 84 -12.79 -4.56 -0.96
C ASP A 84 -13.83 -3.49 -1.34
N GLU A 85 -15.03 -3.94 -1.70
CA GLU A 85 -16.16 -3.08 -2.11
C GLU A 85 -16.51 -2.00 -1.07
N GLY A 86 -16.15 -2.22 0.20
CA GLY A 86 -16.42 -1.29 1.29
C GLY A 86 -15.42 -0.13 1.39
N ASP A 87 -14.33 -0.14 0.63
CA ASP A 87 -13.25 0.84 0.74
C ASP A 87 -13.37 2.02 -0.25
N GLY A 88 -14.57 2.23 -0.84
CA GLY A 88 -14.86 3.38 -1.70
C GLY A 88 -15.06 4.72 -0.96
N ASP A 89 -15.11 4.70 0.37
CA ASP A 89 -15.15 5.91 1.20
C ASP A 89 -13.73 6.45 1.43
N LEU A 90 -13.52 7.75 1.16
CA LEU A 90 -12.19 8.37 1.23
C LEU A 90 -11.57 8.32 2.63
N ILE A 91 -12.37 8.58 3.69
CA ILE A 91 -11.86 8.59 5.06
C ILE A 91 -11.40 7.18 5.45
N ARG A 92 -12.23 6.18 5.15
CA ARG A 92 -11.90 4.77 5.38
C ARG A 92 -10.66 4.35 4.58
N PHE A 93 -10.60 4.67 3.30
CA PHE A 93 -9.46 4.37 2.44
C PHE A 93 -8.18 4.99 2.99
N LEU A 94 -8.17 6.29 3.31
CA LEU A 94 -7.01 6.97 3.89
C LEU A 94 -6.61 6.37 5.24
N THR A 95 -7.57 5.97 6.06
CA THR A 95 -7.30 5.30 7.33
C THR A 95 -6.58 3.96 7.12
N TYR A 96 -7.04 3.12 6.20
CA TYR A 96 -6.37 1.87 5.86
C TYR A 96 -5.01 2.09 5.19
N LEU A 97 -4.90 3.09 4.31
CA LEU A 97 -3.66 3.47 3.65
C LEU A 97 -2.61 3.88 4.66
N ILE A 98 -2.95 4.77 5.60
CA ILE A 98 -2.05 5.19 6.66
C ILE A 98 -1.67 4.00 7.53
N ALA A 99 -2.62 3.15 7.92
CA ALA A 99 -2.32 1.95 8.70
C ALA A 99 -1.35 0.99 7.96
N ALA A 100 -1.49 0.84 6.64
CA ALA A 100 -0.56 0.06 5.83
C ALA A 100 0.85 0.68 5.80
N LEU A 101 0.95 2.01 5.69
CA LEU A 101 2.22 2.74 5.76
C LEU A 101 2.87 2.63 7.14
N GLN A 102 2.08 2.65 8.21
CA GLN A 102 2.57 2.54 9.59
C GLN A 102 3.17 1.16 9.92
N ASN A 103 2.84 0.12 9.16
CA ASN A 103 3.51 -1.19 9.28
C ASN A 103 4.99 -1.15 8.88
N VAL A 104 5.40 -0.16 8.09
CA VAL A 104 6.80 0.01 7.64
C VAL A 104 7.47 1.23 8.26
N VAL A 105 6.72 2.31 8.51
CA VAL A 105 7.21 3.52 9.17
C VAL A 105 6.18 4.01 10.19
N ALA A 106 6.42 3.72 11.46
CA ALA A 106 5.43 3.82 12.54
C ALA A 106 4.70 5.16 12.63
N ASP A 107 5.39 6.27 12.36
CA ASP A 107 4.83 7.62 12.57
C ASP A 107 4.22 8.24 11.30
N ILE A 108 4.33 7.61 10.13
CA ILE A 108 3.75 8.16 8.88
C ILE A 108 2.23 8.32 9.01
N GLY A 109 1.71 9.45 8.54
CA GLY A 109 0.28 9.75 8.49
C GLY A 109 -0.32 10.08 9.85
N SER A 110 0.49 10.29 10.89
CA SER A 110 0.00 10.58 12.24
C SER A 110 -0.75 11.91 12.30
N ASP A 111 -0.26 12.93 11.59
CA ASP A 111 -0.90 14.24 11.52
C ASP A 111 -2.18 14.15 10.68
N THR A 112 -2.10 13.48 9.53
CA THR A 112 -3.26 13.21 8.67
C THR A 112 -4.36 12.43 9.41
N LEU A 113 -4.01 11.41 10.21
CA LEU A 113 -4.97 10.69 11.06
C LEU A 113 -5.63 11.61 12.09
N GLY A 114 -4.88 12.53 12.70
CA GLY A 114 -5.44 13.54 13.60
C GLY A 114 -6.44 14.44 12.89
N MET A 115 -6.17 14.83 11.66
CA MET A 115 -7.08 15.63 10.82
C MET A 115 -8.36 14.86 10.46
N LEU A 116 -8.25 13.57 10.11
CA LEU A 116 -9.39 12.69 9.82
C LEU A 116 -10.33 12.55 11.03
N GLN A 117 -9.80 12.59 12.25
CA GLN A 117 -10.55 12.49 13.50
C GLN A 117 -11.15 13.82 13.99
N SER A 118 -10.84 14.93 13.32
CA SER A 118 -11.34 16.23 13.73
C SER A 118 -12.87 16.34 13.56
N PRO A 119 -13.57 17.11 14.41
CA PRO A 119 -15.02 17.30 14.30
C PRO A 119 -15.46 17.86 12.94
N GLN A 120 -14.55 18.55 12.26
CA GLN A 120 -14.75 19.08 10.92
C GLN A 120 -13.58 18.62 10.04
N THR A 121 -13.76 17.44 9.43
CA THR A 121 -12.77 16.85 8.54
C THR A 121 -12.39 17.82 7.42
N PRO A 122 -11.08 18.08 7.21
CA PRO A 122 -10.62 18.95 6.12
C PRO A 122 -10.98 18.41 4.73
N ALA A 123 -10.82 19.26 3.71
CA ALA A 123 -10.98 18.84 2.32
C ALA A 123 -9.97 17.75 1.95
N ALA A 124 -10.35 16.91 0.98
CA ALA A 124 -9.54 15.81 0.48
C ALA A 124 -8.12 16.24 0.10
N GLU A 125 -7.98 17.35 -0.63
CA GLU A 125 -6.68 17.88 -1.03
C GLU A 125 -5.78 18.24 0.15
N THR A 126 -6.34 18.78 1.24
CA THR A 126 -5.57 19.11 2.44
C THR A 126 -5.05 17.84 3.12
N LEU A 127 -5.90 16.80 3.22
CA LEU A 127 -5.52 15.51 3.79
C LEU A 127 -4.44 14.82 2.95
N LEU A 128 -4.62 14.78 1.63
CA LEU A 128 -3.66 14.16 0.71
C LEU A 128 -2.32 14.91 0.70
N THR A 129 -2.35 16.25 0.71
CA THR A 129 -1.13 17.06 0.80
C THR A 129 -0.36 16.80 2.09
N ALA A 130 -1.06 16.72 3.22
CA ALA A 130 -0.43 16.38 4.50
C ALA A 130 0.24 15.00 4.42
N LEU A 131 -0.48 13.99 3.94
CA LEU A 131 0.04 12.63 3.82
C LEU A 131 1.25 12.54 2.87
N ILE A 132 1.21 13.23 1.72
CA ILE A 132 2.33 13.28 0.77
C ILE A 132 3.57 13.87 1.43
N ASN A 133 3.43 14.96 2.18
CA ASN A 133 4.55 15.58 2.88
C ASN A 133 5.15 14.63 3.94
N GLU A 134 4.31 13.89 4.66
CA GLU A 134 4.74 12.88 5.62
C GLU A 134 5.48 11.70 4.93
N ILE A 135 5.01 11.25 3.77
CA ILE A 135 5.67 10.21 2.96
C ILE A 135 7.01 10.72 2.38
N ALA A 136 7.06 11.98 1.95
CA ALA A 136 8.25 12.56 1.30
C ALA A 136 9.47 12.66 2.23
N ILE A 137 9.24 12.73 3.54
CA ILE A 137 10.31 12.77 4.56
C ILE A 137 10.63 11.38 5.16
N ALA A 138 9.98 10.32 4.67
CA ALA A 138 10.21 8.96 5.15
C ALA A 138 11.67 8.54 4.92
N PRO A 139 12.32 7.89 5.91
CA PRO A 139 13.73 7.52 5.79
C PRO A 139 13.96 6.30 4.88
N GLN A 140 12.92 5.52 4.59
CA GLN A 140 12.98 4.38 3.69
C GLN A 140 12.17 4.63 2.42
N HIS A 141 12.57 3.98 1.33
CA HIS A 141 11.74 3.92 0.13
C HIS A 141 10.59 2.92 0.32
N ILE A 142 9.37 3.40 0.13
CA ILE A 142 8.14 2.63 0.35
C ILE A 142 7.61 2.13 -0.98
N ILE A 143 7.33 0.83 -1.06
CA ILE A 143 6.61 0.21 -2.17
C ILE A 143 5.22 -0.14 -1.65
N LEU A 144 4.21 0.60 -2.09
CA LEU A 144 2.82 0.37 -1.74
C LEU A 144 2.16 -0.60 -2.73
N VAL A 145 1.61 -1.68 -2.20
CA VAL A 145 0.75 -2.61 -2.95
C VAL A 145 -0.71 -2.34 -2.61
N LEU A 146 -1.50 -2.04 -3.64
CA LEU A 146 -2.95 -2.01 -3.59
C LEU A 146 -3.48 -3.29 -4.26
N ASP A 147 -3.82 -4.31 -3.47
CA ASP A 147 -4.38 -5.56 -4.00
C ASP A 147 -5.89 -5.44 -4.17
N ASP A 148 -6.39 -6.09 -5.21
CA ASP A 148 -7.81 -6.07 -5.59
C ASP A 148 -8.41 -4.66 -5.81
N TYR A 149 -7.60 -3.70 -6.28
CA TYR A 149 -8.03 -2.33 -6.58
C TYR A 149 -9.32 -2.22 -7.41
N HIS A 150 -9.52 -3.12 -8.37
CA HIS A 150 -10.74 -3.19 -9.19
C HIS A 150 -12.06 -3.36 -8.42
N LEU A 151 -12.01 -3.76 -7.14
CA LEU A 151 -13.20 -3.83 -6.27
C LEU A 151 -13.63 -2.46 -5.76
N VAL A 152 -12.72 -1.49 -5.77
CA VAL A 152 -12.97 -0.10 -5.38
C VAL A 152 -13.36 0.68 -6.62
N ASP A 153 -14.63 0.55 -7.01
CA ASP A 153 -15.23 1.33 -8.10
C ASP A 153 -15.71 2.69 -7.57
N ALA A 154 -14.76 3.55 -7.20
CA ALA A 154 -15.06 4.80 -6.50
C ALA A 154 -14.18 5.96 -6.97
N LYS A 155 -14.81 6.92 -7.66
CA LYS A 155 -14.16 8.15 -8.15
C LYS A 155 -13.33 8.92 -7.10
N PRO A 156 -13.77 9.06 -5.83
CA PRO A 156 -12.94 9.72 -4.81
C PRO A 156 -11.59 9.05 -4.58
N ILE A 157 -11.50 7.73 -4.76
CA ILE A 157 -10.25 6.96 -4.60
C ILE A 157 -9.36 7.11 -5.83
N ASP A 158 -9.95 7.09 -7.04
CA ASP A 158 -9.22 7.38 -8.28
C ASP A 158 -8.62 8.80 -8.25
N ASP A 159 -9.39 9.78 -7.80
CA ASP A 159 -8.96 11.17 -7.69
C ASP A 159 -7.84 11.31 -6.64
N ALA A 160 -7.95 10.60 -5.50
CA ALA A 160 -6.91 10.55 -4.48
C ALA A 160 -5.60 9.95 -4.99
N LEU A 161 -5.64 8.83 -5.73
CA LEU A 161 -4.45 8.20 -6.31
C LEU A 161 -3.83 9.01 -7.45
N THR A 162 -4.62 9.80 -8.15
CA THR A 162 -4.10 10.71 -9.18
C THR A 162 -3.35 11.89 -8.57
N PHE A 163 -3.70 12.28 -7.33
CA PHE A 163 -3.07 13.38 -6.60
C PHE A 163 -1.74 12.96 -5.93
N LEU A 164 -1.59 11.68 -5.56
CA LEU A 164 -0.39 11.08 -4.95
C LEU A 164 0.76 10.91 -5.97
#